data_AF-A0A4Q7TZ66-F1
#
_entry.id   AF-A0A4Q7TZ66-F1
#
_cell.length_a   1.000
_cell.length_b   1.000
_cell.length_c   1.000
_cell.angle_alpha   90.00
_cell.angle_beta   90.00
_cell.angle_gamma   90.00
#
_symmetry.space_group_name_H-M   'P 1'
#
loop_
_entity.id
_entity.type
_entity.pdbx_description
1 polymer ?
#
loop_
_entity_poly.entity_id
_entity_poly.type
_entity_poly.pdbx_seq_one_letter_code
_entity_poly.pdbx_strand_id
1 'polypeptide(L)'
;MQFKHAPAAVSVSFDDPNLVSAAGLVPLMRLAERAGLRKLADERLSVPTDKGANAGLKVASLVGGMVAGADSIDDMALLRHGGMRKLFAKLYAPSTLGSFLRAFTFGHVRQLDAVAARFLRNLTGHASLLAQEADNGYVFVDVDDTIIEVHGHQKQGAGFGYSGVRGLNALLATAATTVSAPVVLAQRLRRGGSEGVRWCV
;
A
#
# COMPACT_ATOMS: atom_id res chain seq x y z
N MET A 1 52.69 19.06 5.03
CA MET A 1 51.41 19.21 5.75
C MET A 1 50.29 19.11 4.72
N GLN A 2 49.54 18.01 4.70
CA GLN A 2 48.40 17.81 3.78
C GLN A 2 47.12 18.23 4.51
N PHE A 3 46.48 19.31 4.07
CA PHE A 3 45.18 19.73 4.61
C PHE A 3 44.09 18.84 4.03
N LYS A 4 43.52 17.96 4.87
CA LYS A 4 42.28 17.23 4.58
C LYS A 4 41.12 18.04 5.13
N HIS A 5 40.49 18.87 4.30
CA HIS A 5 39.19 19.44 4.63
C HIS A 5 38.10 18.62 3.92
N ALA A 6 37.38 17.79 4.68
CA ALA A 6 36.06 17.35 4.27
C ALA A 6 35.08 18.47 4.62
N PRO A 7 34.16 18.87 3.72
CA PRO A 7 33.15 19.88 4.05
C PRO A 7 32.32 19.41 5.25
N ALA A 8 32.18 20.28 6.25
CA ALA A 8 31.49 19.98 7.51
C ALA A 8 29.99 19.69 7.33
N ALA A 9 29.40 20.20 6.23
CA ALA A 9 28.06 19.88 5.77
C ALA A 9 27.95 20.23 4.27
N VAL A 10 27.22 19.40 3.52
CA VAL A 10 26.81 19.67 2.14
C VAL A 10 25.29 19.83 2.16
N SER A 11 24.78 20.98 1.74
CA SER A 11 23.34 21.19 1.55
C SER A 11 23.01 21.16 0.06
N VAL A 12 22.11 20.27 -0.34
CA VAL A 12 21.55 20.23 -1.70
C VAL A 12 20.13 20.79 -1.60
N SER A 13 19.85 21.87 -2.32
CA SER A 13 18.49 22.41 -2.49
C SER A 13 18.07 22.25 -3.94
N PHE A 14 16.88 21.70 -4.15
CA PHE A 14 16.21 21.69 -5.44
C PHE A 14 15.22 22.86 -5.45
N ASP A 15 15.55 23.92 -6.19
CA ASP A 15 14.82 25.20 -6.22
C ASP A 15 13.97 25.38 -7.48
N ASP A 16 14.10 24.50 -8.48
CA ASP A 16 13.25 24.52 -9.67
C ASP A 16 11.78 24.19 -9.31
N PRO A 17 10.85 25.15 -9.44
CA PRO A 17 9.45 24.95 -9.10
C PRO A 17 8.71 24.01 -10.07
N ASN A 18 9.33 23.60 -11.17
CA ASN A 18 8.81 22.65 -12.15
C ASN A 18 9.37 21.24 -11.99
N LEU A 19 10.38 21.03 -11.13
CA LEU A 19 10.96 19.71 -10.92
C LEU A 19 9.97 18.79 -10.19
N VAL A 20 9.68 17.65 -10.78
CA VAL A 20 8.77 16.63 -10.24
C VAL A 20 9.51 15.31 -10.15
N SER A 21 9.78 14.85 -8.93
CA SER A 21 10.55 13.61 -8.67
C SER A 21 9.83 12.34 -9.13
N ALA A 22 8.50 12.32 -9.06
CA ALA A 22 7.68 11.14 -9.37
C ALA A 22 6.62 11.46 -10.44
N ALA A 23 7.02 12.02 -11.58
CA ALA A 23 6.08 12.38 -12.66
C ALA A 23 5.27 11.17 -13.19
N GLY A 24 5.87 9.97 -13.16
CA GLY A 24 5.20 8.69 -13.48
C GLY A 24 4.03 8.34 -12.56
N LEU A 25 3.91 9.00 -11.39
CA LEU A 25 2.79 8.83 -10.49
C LEU A 25 1.47 9.34 -11.10
N VAL A 26 1.52 10.31 -12.01
CA VAL A 26 0.32 10.88 -12.64
C VAL A 26 -0.49 9.83 -13.41
N PRO A 27 0.06 9.12 -14.42
CA PRO A 27 -0.70 8.10 -15.14
C PRO A 27 -1.14 6.94 -14.23
N LEU A 28 -0.33 6.57 -13.24
CA LEU A 28 -0.66 5.49 -12.31
C LEU A 28 -1.84 5.86 -11.40
N MET A 29 -1.84 7.06 -10.83
CA MET A 29 -2.96 7.53 -10.00
C MET A 29 -4.22 7.80 -10.82
N ARG A 30 -4.09 8.15 -12.11
CA ARG A 30 -5.23 8.20 -13.05
C ARG A 30 -5.82 6.82 -13.31
N LEU A 31 -4.99 5.79 -13.48
CA LEU A 31 -5.46 4.41 -13.59
C LEU A 31 -6.17 3.97 -12.29
N ALA A 32 -5.59 4.28 -11.12
CA ALA A 32 -6.18 3.97 -9.83
C ALA A 32 -7.52 4.71 -9.60
N GLU A 33 -7.63 5.97 -10.05
CA GLU A 33 -8.88 6.73 -10.04
C GLU A 33 -9.95 6.07 -10.93
N ARG A 34 -9.58 5.68 -12.16
CA ARG A 34 -10.49 4.98 -13.10
C ARG A 34 -10.98 3.64 -12.56
N ALA A 35 -10.08 2.84 -11.97
CA ALA A 35 -10.42 1.60 -11.29
C ALA A 35 -11.14 1.82 -9.94
N GLY A 36 -11.35 3.08 -9.52
CA GLY A 36 -12.25 3.44 -8.44
C GLY A 36 -11.64 3.38 -7.03
N LEU A 37 -10.32 3.39 -6.88
CA LEU A 37 -9.63 3.28 -5.57
C LEU A 37 -10.22 4.24 -4.53
N ARG A 38 -10.30 5.53 -4.88
CA ARG A 38 -10.84 6.58 -4.00
C ARG A 38 -12.29 6.31 -3.65
N LYS A 39 -13.14 6.07 -4.65
CA LYS A 39 -14.59 5.85 -4.47
C LYS A 39 -14.86 4.64 -3.57
N LEU A 40 -14.17 3.53 -3.84
CA LEU A 40 -14.27 2.31 -3.03
C LEU A 40 -13.87 2.56 -1.58
N ALA A 41 -12.78 3.30 -1.34
CA ALA A 41 -12.35 3.63 0.01
C ALA A 41 -13.32 4.58 0.73
N ASP A 42 -13.86 5.60 0.06
CA ASP A 42 -14.90 6.49 0.61
C ASP A 42 -16.18 5.72 0.97
N GLU A 43 -16.57 4.71 0.18
CA GLU A 43 -17.79 3.92 0.42
C GLU A 43 -17.65 2.84 1.51
N ARG A 44 -16.44 2.33 1.73
CA ARG A 44 -16.23 1.11 2.53
C ARG A 44 -15.53 1.33 3.85
N LEU A 45 -14.79 2.43 4.02
CA LEU A 45 -14.11 2.74 5.27
C LEU A 45 -15.01 3.54 6.19
N SER A 46 -15.27 2.99 7.37
CA SER A 46 -16.06 3.63 8.42
C SER A 46 -15.19 4.03 9.61
N VAL A 47 -14.18 4.86 9.36
CA VAL A 47 -13.28 5.34 10.41
C VAL A 47 -13.99 6.45 11.20
N PRO A 48 -14.07 6.35 12.54
CA PRO A 48 -14.80 7.34 13.33
C PRO A 48 -14.10 8.70 13.35
N THR A 49 -14.80 9.73 13.85
CA THR A 49 -14.30 11.10 14.07
C THR A 49 -13.88 11.85 12.79
N ASP A 50 -13.29 13.04 12.94
CA ASP A 50 -12.65 13.79 11.87
C ASP A 50 -11.53 13.00 11.17
N LYS A 51 -10.96 11.99 11.84
CA LYS A 51 -9.91 11.14 11.26
C LYS A 51 -10.41 10.35 10.07
N GLY A 52 -11.69 9.96 10.03
CA GLY A 52 -12.28 9.29 8.86
C GLY A 52 -12.68 10.19 7.71
N ALA A 53 -12.68 11.51 7.89
CA ALA A 53 -13.07 12.43 6.82
C ALA A 53 -12.17 12.26 5.58
N ASN A 54 -12.77 12.23 4.39
CA ASN A 54 -12.05 12.05 3.12
C ASN A 54 -11.16 10.80 3.07
N ALA A 55 -11.64 9.66 3.62
CA ALA A 55 -10.89 8.41 3.70
C ALA A 55 -10.30 7.97 2.36
N GLY A 56 -11.05 8.10 1.26
CA GLY A 56 -10.58 7.73 -0.07
C GLY A 56 -9.41 8.56 -0.58
N LEU A 57 -9.37 9.86 -0.26
CA LEU A 57 -8.22 10.70 -0.60
C LEU A 57 -6.99 10.38 0.27
N LYS A 58 -7.19 10.01 1.53
CA LYS A 58 -6.11 9.58 2.43
C LYS A 58 -5.53 8.23 1.98
N VAL A 59 -6.38 7.28 1.60
CA VAL A 59 -5.96 5.99 1.01
C VAL A 59 -5.23 6.22 -0.31
N ALA A 60 -5.77 7.04 -1.21
CA ALA A 60 -5.10 7.36 -2.48
C ALA A 60 -3.74 8.05 -2.26
N SER A 61 -3.64 8.91 -1.24
CA SER A 61 -2.36 9.53 -0.84
C SER A 61 -1.36 8.48 -0.38
N LEU A 62 -1.76 7.57 0.52
CA LEU A 62 -0.90 6.47 1.00
C LEU A 62 -0.42 5.58 -0.14
N VAL A 63 -1.32 5.11 -1.01
CA VAL A 63 -0.95 4.31 -2.20
C VAL A 63 0.00 5.09 -3.11
N GLY A 64 -0.29 6.38 -3.34
CA GLY A 64 0.57 7.21 -4.18
C GLY A 64 1.97 7.41 -3.59
N GLY A 65 2.09 7.54 -2.28
CA GLY A 65 3.37 7.63 -1.58
C GLY A 65 4.15 6.32 -1.68
N MET A 66 3.50 5.18 -1.40
CA MET A 66 4.12 3.86 -1.49
C MET A 66 4.66 3.58 -2.91
N VAL A 67 3.88 3.91 -3.94
CA VAL A 67 4.29 3.80 -5.34
C VAL A 67 5.49 4.71 -5.67
N ALA A 68 5.53 5.89 -5.06
CA ALA A 68 6.63 6.84 -5.21
C ALA A 68 7.83 6.55 -4.27
N GLY A 69 7.81 5.43 -3.53
CA GLY A 69 8.92 4.94 -2.71
C GLY A 69 8.88 5.34 -1.23
N ALA A 70 7.75 5.83 -0.70
CA ALA A 70 7.59 6.05 0.73
C ALA A 70 7.53 4.70 1.46
N ASP A 71 8.47 4.45 2.37
CA ASP A 71 8.47 3.27 3.26
C ASP A 71 7.99 3.62 4.68
N SER A 72 8.00 4.90 5.04
CA SER A 72 7.53 5.43 6.31
C SER A 72 6.46 6.52 6.14
N ILE A 73 5.75 6.84 7.23
CA ILE A 73 4.78 7.95 7.22
C ILE A 73 5.46 9.30 7.02
N ASP A 74 6.70 9.45 7.50
CA ASP A 74 7.45 10.68 7.34
C ASP A 74 7.84 10.91 5.87
N ASP A 75 8.12 9.84 5.12
CA ASP A 75 8.42 9.90 3.69
C ASP A 75 7.24 10.37 2.84
N MET A 76 6.00 10.35 3.37
CA MET A 76 4.84 10.91 2.67
C MET A 76 5.02 12.41 2.34
N ALA A 77 5.97 13.09 2.98
CA ALA A 77 6.42 14.43 2.59
C ALA A 77 6.91 14.50 1.13
N LEU A 78 7.42 13.40 0.55
CA LEU A 78 7.82 13.28 -0.85
C LEU A 78 6.72 13.71 -1.82
N LEU A 79 5.46 13.41 -1.49
CA LEU A 79 4.34 13.81 -2.34
C LEU A 79 4.11 15.32 -2.35
N ARG A 80 4.71 16.07 -1.42
CA ARG A 80 4.49 17.52 -1.22
C ARG A 80 5.72 18.36 -1.58
N HIS A 81 6.79 17.76 -2.12
CA HIS A 81 8.02 18.42 -2.54
C HIS A 81 7.99 18.89 -4.00
N GLY A 82 8.79 19.92 -4.31
CA GLY A 82 8.95 20.47 -5.66
C GLY A 82 7.63 20.85 -6.35
N GLY A 83 7.53 20.51 -7.64
CA GLY A 83 6.37 20.77 -8.49
C GLY A 83 5.16 19.86 -8.23
N MET A 84 5.19 18.93 -7.27
CA MET A 84 4.10 17.96 -7.04
C MET A 84 2.73 18.62 -6.80
N ARG A 85 2.70 19.79 -6.16
CA ARG A 85 1.45 20.54 -5.93
C ARG A 85 0.80 21.09 -7.20
N LYS A 86 1.55 21.18 -8.31
CA LYS A 86 1.00 21.53 -9.64
C LYS A 86 0.25 20.35 -10.26
N LEU A 87 0.62 19.13 -9.91
CA LEU A 87 0.03 17.90 -10.47
C LEU A 87 -1.08 17.33 -9.59
N PHE A 88 -0.96 17.48 -8.27
CA PHE A 88 -1.90 16.90 -7.31
C PHE A 88 -2.45 17.99 -6.37
N ALA A 89 -3.76 18.21 -6.45
CA ALA A 89 -4.44 19.27 -5.69
C ALA A 89 -4.74 18.91 -4.22
N LYS A 90 -4.77 17.61 -3.88
CA LYS A 90 -5.15 17.13 -2.54
C LYS A 90 -4.11 16.15 -2.00
N LEU A 91 -3.10 16.70 -1.36
CA LEU A 91 -1.99 15.97 -0.75
C LEU A 91 -2.00 16.18 0.76
N TYR A 92 -2.22 15.12 1.53
CA TYR A 92 -2.26 15.21 2.98
C TYR A 92 -0.86 15.26 3.59
N ALA A 93 -0.73 15.99 4.70
CA ALA A 93 0.49 15.98 5.50
C ALA A 93 0.71 14.60 6.16
N PRO A 94 1.98 14.20 6.39
CA PRO A 94 2.34 13.00 7.15
C PRO A 94 1.55 12.83 8.45
N SER A 95 1.42 13.90 9.23
CA SER A 95 0.68 13.89 10.51
C SER A 95 -0.80 13.54 10.34
N THR A 96 -1.46 14.06 9.29
CA THR A 96 -2.86 13.75 8.98
C THR A 96 -3.06 12.29 8.61
N LEU A 97 -2.16 11.74 7.79
CA LEU A 97 -2.17 10.33 7.40
C LEU A 97 -1.86 9.42 8.59
N GLY A 98 -0.90 9.81 9.43
CA GLY A 98 -0.57 9.10 10.66
C GLY A 98 -1.72 9.06 11.65
N SER A 99 -2.44 10.17 11.86
CA SER A 99 -3.64 10.17 12.72
C SER A 99 -4.77 9.31 12.15
N PHE A 100 -4.92 9.26 10.83
CA PHE A 100 -5.88 8.37 10.17
C PHE A 100 -5.55 6.90 10.42
N LEU A 101 -4.29 6.49 10.20
CA LEU A 101 -3.84 5.12 10.41
C LEU A 101 -3.89 4.70 11.89
N ARG A 102 -3.58 5.61 12.82
CA ARG A 102 -3.69 5.34 14.26
C ARG A 102 -5.13 5.08 14.73
N ALA A 103 -6.14 5.54 14.00
CA ALA A 103 -7.54 5.24 14.28
C ALA A 103 -7.97 3.84 13.78
N PHE A 104 -7.09 3.12 13.08
CA PHE A 104 -7.44 1.82 12.52
C PHE A 104 -7.50 0.76 13.61
N THR A 105 -8.48 -0.12 13.44
CA THR A 105 -8.63 -1.36 14.21
C THR A 105 -8.59 -2.50 13.21
N PHE A 106 -8.58 -3.74 13.69
CA PHE A 106 -8.69 -4.91 12.83
C PHE A 106 -9.89 -4.84 11.86
N GLY A 107 -11.02 -4.27 12.29
CA GLY A 107 -12.19 -4.06 11.42
C GLY A 107 -11.91 -3.14 10.23
N HIS A 108 -11.16 -2.06 10.44
CA HIS A 108 -10.76 -1.14 9.37
C HIS A 108 -9.79 -1.82 8.37
N VAL A 109 -8.89 -2.68 8.86
CA VAL A 109 -8.04 -3.51 7.98
C VAL A 109 -8.90 -4.44 7.12
N ARG A 110 -9.94 -5.06 7.71
CA ARG A 110 -10.89 -5.89 6.94
C ARG A 110 -11.67 -5.11 5.88
N GLN A 111 -12.02 -3.86 6.18
CA GLN A 111 -12.65 -2.96 5.20
C GLN A 111 -11.69 -2.60 4.07
N LEU A 112 -10.41 -2.36 4.37
CA LEU A 112 -9.37 -2.16 3.36
C LEU A 112 -9.18 -3.40 2.48
N ASP A 113 -9.22 -4.61 3.03
CA ASP A 113 -9.16 -5.83 2.23
C ASP A 113 -10.36 -5.92 1.26
N ALA A 114 -11.54 -5.47 1.70
CA ALA A 114 -12.72 -5.40 0.84
C ALA A 114 -12.58 -4.35 -0.28
N VAL A 115 -11.87 -3.24 -0.02
CA VAL A 115 -11.47 -2.25 -1.02
C VAL A 115 -10.47 -2.86 -2.00
N ALA A 116 -9.39 -3.49 -1.50
CA ALA A 116 -8.33 -4.08 -2.31
C ALA A 116 -8.87 -5.15 -3.28
N ALA A 117 -9.73 -6.07 -2.79
CA ALA A 117 -10.33 -7.09 -3.63
C ALA A 117 -11.23 -6.51 -4.74
N ARG A 118 -11.98 -5.44 -4.45
CA ARG A 118 -12.82 -4.75 -5.45
C ARG A 118 -11.97 -3.97 -6.44
N PHE A 119 -10.95 -3.28 -5.94
CA PHE A 119 -10.04 -2.48 -6.74
C PHE A 119 -9.27 -3.35 -7.72
N LEU A 120 -8.77 -4.52 -7.29
CA LEU A 120 -8.08 -5.47 -8.17
C LEU A 120 -9.00 -5.95 -9.30
N ARG A 121 -10.26 -6.30 -8.99
CA ARG A 121 -11.24 -6.67 -10.03
C ARG A 121 -11.57 -5.53 -10.98
N ASN A 122 -11.59 -4.28 -10.51
CA ASN A 122 -11.80 -3.15 -11.42
C ASN A 122 -10.56 -2.90 -12.29
N LEU A 123 -9.36 -3.11 -11.75
CA LEU A 123 -8.12 -2.97 -12.51
C LEU A 123 -8.04 -3.95 -13.68
N THR A 124 -8.57 -5.17 -13.58
CA THR A 124 -8.59 -6.11 -14.71
C THR A 124 -9.44 -5.62 -15.89
N GLY A 125 -10.39 -4.71 -15.66
CA GLY A 125 -11.14 -4.03 -16.72
C GLY A 125 -10.37 -2.89 -17.41
N HIS A 126 -9.22 -2.50 -16.89
CA HIS A 126 -8.41 -1.38 -17.40
C HIS A 126 -6.97 -1.77 -17.77
N ALA A 127 -6.50 -2.93 -17.30
CA ALA A 127 -5.17 -3.45 -17.57
C ALA A 127 -5.21 -4.98 -17.66
N SER A 128 -4.47 -5.55 -18.62
CA SER A 128 -4.28 -6.99 -18.72
C SER A 128 -3.25 -7.45 -17.67
N LEU A 129 -3.71 -7.66 -16.43
CA LEU A 129 -2.84 -8.04 -15.31
C LEU A 129 -2.27 -9.46 -15.47
N LEU A 130 -3.08 -10.40 -15.96
CA LEU A 130 -2.66 -11.75 -16.32
C LEU A 130 -2.84 -11.88 -17.84
N ALA A 131 -1.76 -11.65 -18.59
CA ALA A 131 -1.75 -11.94 -20.01
C ALA A 131 -1.97 -13.45 -20.20
N GLN A 132 -2.88 -13.83 -21.10
CA GLN A 132 -3.11 -15.22 -21.45
C GLN A 132 -2.40 -15.53 -22.75
N GLU A 133 -1.78 -16.71 -22.85
CA GLU A 133 -1.39 -17.27 -24.14
C GLU A 133 -2.64 -17.65 -24.94
N ALA A 134 -2.53 -17.62 -26.27
CA ALA A 134 -3.58 -18.16 -27.13
C ALA A 134 -3.59 -19.69 -27.00
N ASP A 135 -4.75 -20.24 -26.64
CA ASP A 135 -5.09 -21.65 -26.43
C ASP A 135 -4.32 -22.42 -25.32
N ASN A 136 -5.06 -23.03 -24.38
CA ASN A 136 -4.59 -23.99 -23.37
C ASN A 136 -3.46 -23.54 -22.41
N GLY A 137 -3.25 -22.24 -22.23
CA GLY A 137 -2.28 -21.72 -21.25
C GLY A 137 -2.62 -22.08 -19.80
N TYR A 138 -1.60 -22.33 -18.98
CA TYR A 138 -1.74 -22.58 -17.54
C TYR A 138 -1.70 -21.27 -16.74
N VAL A 139 -2.45 -21.24 -15.64
CA VAL A 139 -2.30 -20.23 -14.58
C VAL A 139 -1.72 -20.93 -13.36
N PHE A 140 -0.54 -20.50 -12.94
CA PHE A 140 0.06 -20.94 -11.68
C PHE A 140 -0.52 -20.09 -10.57
N VAL A 141 -1.11 -20.73 -9.57
CA VAL A 141 -1.62 -20.08 -8.36
C VAL A 141 -0.84 -20.61 -7.18
N ASP A 142 -0.24 -19.70 -6.44
CA ASP A 142 0.53 -20.00 -5.25
C ASP A 142 -0.09 -19.31 -4.03
N VAL A 143 -0.16 -20.04 -2.92
CA VAL A 143 -0.81 -19.59 -1.68
C VAL A 143 0.07 -19.95 -0.51
N ASP A 144 0.83 -18.97 -0.07
CA ASP A 144 1.81 -19.12 0.99
C ASP A 144 1.45 -18.25 2.20
N ASP A 145 1.79 -18.75 3.37
CA ASP A 145 1.75 -17.96 4.60
C ASP A 145 3.12 -17.77 5.23
N THR A 146 3.27 -16.65 5.93
CA THR A 146 4.49 -16.31 6.65
C THR A 146 4.16 -15.62 7.97
N ILE A 147 4.98 -15.84 8.99
CA ILE A 147 4.82 -15.18 10.29
C ILE A 147 5.62 -13.89 10.26
N ILE A 148 4.92 -12.77 10.39
CA ILE A 148 5.52 -11.46 10.62
C ILE A 148 5.63 -11.30 12.14
N GLU A 149 6.85 -11.38 12.66
CA GLU A 149 7.12 -11.14 14.07
C GLU A 149 6.70 -9.71 14.45
N VAL A 150 6.03 -9.58 15.60
CA VAL A 150 5.60 -8.26 16.07
C VAL A 150 5.82 -8.06 17.57
N HIS A 151 6.45 -6.93 17.89
CA HIS A 151 6.62 -6.49 19.28
C HIS A 151 5.47 -5.57 19.72
N GLY A 152 5.18 -5.56 21.02
CA GLY A 152 4.17 -4.71 21.66
C GLY A 152 2.86 -5.44 21.97
N HIS A 153 2.40 -5.31 23.22
CA HIS A 153 1.23 -6.05 23.74
C HIS A 153 -0.10 -5.61 23.11
N GLN A 154 -0.19 -4.37 22.61
CA GLN A 154 -1.43 -3.79 22.08
C GLN A 154 -1.69 -4.13 20.60
N LYS A 155 -0.78 -4.84 19.91
CA LYS A 155 -0.99 -5.24 18.50
C LYS A 155 -2.11 -6.27 18.39
N GLN A 156 -3.25 -5.82 17.86
CA GLN A 156 -4.43 -6.67 17.63
C GLN A 156 -4.10 -7.81 16.66
N GLY A 157 -4.59 -9.02 16.96
CA GLY A 157 -4.35 -10.21 16.13
C GLY A 157 -2.98 -10.86 16.33
N ALA A 158 -2.02 -10.20 16.99
CA ALA A 158 -0.73 -10.82 17.31
C ALA A 158 -0.92 -11.97 18.30
N GLY A 159 -0.27 -13.10 18.04
CA GLY A 159 -0.34 -14.27 18.90
C GLY A 159 0.82 -15.21 18.67
N PHE A 160 0.98 -16.18 19.57
CA PHE A 160 1.95 -17.26 19.41
C PHE A 160 1.33 -18.37 18.55
N GLY A 161 2.07 -18.82 17.54
CA GLY A 161 1.76 -20.01 16.76
C GLY A 161 2.77 -21.14 17.05
N TYR A 162 2.82 -22.14 16.16
CA TYR A 162 3.71 -23.30 16.30
C TYR A 162 5.21 -22.95 16.35
N SER A 163 5.61 -21.83 15.71
CA SER A 163 7.00 -21.37 15.70
C SER A 163 7.48 -20.83 17.05
N GLY A 164 6.58 -20.63 18.03
CA GLY A 164 6.89 -19.96 19.29
C GLY A 164 7.14 -18.45 19.15
N VAL A 165 7.08 -17.91 17.93
CA VAL A 165 7.23 -16.47 17.66
C VAL A 165 5.88 -15.78 17.79
N ARG A 166 5.83 -14.66 18.53
CA ARG A 166 4.64 -13.82 18.60
C ARG A 166 4.53 -12.98 17.34
N GLY A 167 3.57 -13.30 16.48
CA GLY A 167 3.45 -12.65 15.18
C GLY A 167 2.03 -12.49 14.69
N LEU A 168 1.90 -11.83 13.55
CA LEU A 168 0.75 -11.92 12.65
C LEU A 168 1.09 -12.94 11.58
N ASN A 169 0.11 -13.74 11.16
CA ASN A 169 0.29 -14.65 10.04
C ASN A 169 -0.21 -13.94 8.76
N ALA A 170 0.71 -13.58 7.87
CA ALA A 170 0.41 -13.01 6.57
C ALA A 170 0.19 -14.14 5.56
N LEU A 171 -0.98 -14.19 4.95
CA LEU A 171 -1.31 -15.08 3.85
C LEU A 171 -1.29 -14.27 2.55
N LEU A 172 -0.56 -14.76 1.56
CA LEU A 172 -0.42 -14.16 0.23
C LEU A 172 -0.88 -15.17 -0.81
N ALA A 173 -1.72 -14.73 -1.73
CA ALA A 173 -2.06 -15.49 -2.92
C ALA A 173 -1.50 -14.75 -4.13
N THR A 174 -0.70 -15.44 -4.94
CA THR A 174 -0.15 -14.92 -6.19
C THR A 174 -0.63 -15.76 -7.36
N ALA A 175 -0.72 -15.13 -8.53
CA ALA A 175 -0.91 -15.85 -9.77
C ALA A 175 0.02 -15.37 -10.87
N ALA A 176 0.51 -16.28 -11.68
CA ALA A 176 1.32 -16.01 -12.84
C ALA A 176 0.87 -16.89 -14.01
N THR A 177 1.18 -16.44 -15.22
CA THR A 177 1.16 -17.28 -16.42
C THR A 177 2.59 -17.47 -16.90
N THR A 178 2.80 -18.27 -17.93
CA THR A 178 4.09 -18.40 -18.60
C THR A 178 4.60 -17.10 -19.23
N VAL A 179 3.70 -16.15 -19.50
CA VAL A 179 3.98 -14.88 -20.19
C VAL A 179 3.71 -13.62 -19.36
N SER A 180 3.31 -13.77 -18.10
CA SER A 180 3.04 -12.65 -17.21
C SER A 180 3.85 -12.75 -15.92
N ALA A 181 4.34 -11.60 -15.45
CA ALA A 181 4.89 -11.52 -14.11
C ALA A 181 3.86 -11.94 -13.04
N PRO A 182 4.30 -12.44 -11.87
CA PRO A 182 3.39 -12.75 -10.78
C PRO A 182 2.59 -11.53 -10.31
N VAL A 183 1.30 -11.71 -10.11
CA VAL A 183 0.36 -10.71 -9.59
C VAL A 183 -0.13 -11.16 -8.23
N VAL A 184 -0.09 -10.28 -7.24
CA VAL A 184 -0.71 -10.53 -5.93
C VAL A 184 -2.23 -10.45 -6.09
N LEU A 185 -2.90 -11.59 -5.96
CA LEU A 185 -4.36 -11.71 -6.08
C LEU A 185 -5.08 -11.35 -4.79
N ALA A 186 -4.51 -11.75 -3.66
CA ALA A 186 -5.05 -11.46 -2.35
C ALA A 186 -3.94 -11.43 -1.30
N GLN A 187 -4.16 -10.63 -0.27
CA GLN A 187 -3.36 -10.66 0.94
C GLN A 187 -4.31 -10.65 2.14
N ARG A 188 -3.90 -11.30 3.23
CA ARG A 188 -4.66 -11.28 4.47
C ARG A 188 -3.73 -11.42 5.67
N LEU A 189 -3.87 -10.49 6.62
CA LEU A 189 -3.31 -10.67 7.96
C LEU A 189 -4.30 -11.47 8.82
N ARG A 190 -3.82 -12.60 9.33
CA ARG A 190 -4.52 -13.52 10.21
C ARG A 190 -3.88 -13.50 11.59
N ARG A 191 -4.60 -14.07 12.57
CA ARG A 191 -4.09 -14.17 13.94
C ARG A 191 -2.85 -15.07 13.99
N GLY A 192 -1.86 -14.76 14.83
CA GLY A 192 -0.60 -15.53 14.90
C GLY A 192 -0.73 -17.02 15.18
N GLY A 193 -1.82 -17.46 15.84
CA GLY A 193 -2.13 -18.87 16.09
C GLY A 193 -3.13 -19.49 15.11
N SER A 194 -3.26 -18.96 13.89
CA SER A 194 -4.19 -19.51 12.90
C SER A 194 -3.62 -20.81 12.31
N GLU A 195 -4.29 -21.94 12.55
CA GLU A 195 -3.98 -23.21 11.88
C GLU A 195 -4.82 -23.34 10.60
N GLY A 196 -4.16 -23.48 9.44
CA GLY A 196 -4.81 -23.80 8.16
C GLY A 196 -5.47 -22.63 7.41
N VAL A 197 -5.63 -22.78 6.10
CA VAL A 197 -6.18 -21.76 5.18
C VAL A 197 -7.71 -21.84 5.17
N ARG A 198 -8.40 -21.05 6.00
CA ARG A 198 -9.86 -20.88 5.93
C ARG A 198 -10.22 -19.60 5.17
N TRP A 199 -10.54 -19.74 3.89
CA TRP A 199 -11.18 -18.69 3.11
C TRP A 199 -12.66 -18.62 3.51
N CYS A 200 -13.11 -17.47 4.01
CA CYS A 200 -14.52 -17.13 3.88
C CYS A 200 -14.64 -16.49 2.50
N VAL A 201 -15.28 -17.21 1.58
CA VAL A 201 -15.71 -16.71 0.27
C VAL A 201 -16.92 -15.80 0.47
#